data_AF-A0AAE3QMA1-F1
#
_entry.id   AF-A0AAE3QMA1-F1
#
_cell.length_a   1.000
_cell.length_b   1.000
_cell.length_c   1.000
_cell.angle_alpha   90.00
_cell.angle_beta   90.00
_cell.angle_gamma   90.00
#
_symmetry.space_group_name_H-M   'P 1'
#
loop_
_entity.id
_entity.type
_entity.pdbx_description
1 polymer ?
#
loop_
_entity_poly.entity_id
_entity_poly.type
_entity_poly.pdbx_seq_one_letter_code
_entity_poly.pdbx_strand_id
1 'polypeptide(L)'
;MQLLEIIKKLEGKSDHQRSEFIEQTLIRWGIPYEIHPYATGRNILLPSGRPQWIGISSHFDVVKNSPGANDNASAIAVCLDLIRRNQIKPLKSLGIGFFFFDEEERNLKGSTAYVKQLGIHGMTGLINLEMVGQGDRLALWSLTEKSKGRVLKTLEATANAHNIFTRRFDRIVTNQADHMSFQKAGLADAFSITCISEKDIEVAWHYYKAQEFDVDQATLWEIITQAPLFKHYHQPSDLSEHLSEESLQMTSNLIWQTLLALDK
;
A
#
# COMPACT_ATOMS: atom_id res chain seq x y z
N MET A 1 7.75 11.54 12.60
CA MET A 1 8.27 12.07 11.31
C MET A 1 7.09 12.73 10.61
N GLN A 2 7.25 13.85 9.89
CA GLN A 2 6.16 14.41 9.09
C GLN A 2 6.15 13.70 7.72
N LEU A 3 5.09 12.94 7.44
CA LEU A 3 5.00 12.08 6.26
C LEU A 3 4.66 12.89 5.01
N LEU A 4 3.86 13.93 5.14
CA LEU A 4 3.51 14.82 4.03
C LEU A 4 4.74 15.52 3.44
N GLU A 5 5.75 15.82 4.26
CA GLU A 5 7.03 16.39 3.79
C GLU A 5 7.91 15.39 3.02
N ILE A 6 7.68 14.09 3.21
CA ILE A 6 8.30 13.06 2.36
C ILE A 6 7.59 13.04 1.00
N ILE A 7 6.26 13.07 1.01
CA ILE A 7 5.45 13.07 -0.22
C ILE A 7 5.80 14.26 -1.09
N LYS A 8 5.88 15.47 -0.53
CA LYS A 8 6.27 16.69 -1.29
C LYS A 8 7.64 16.59 -1.97
N LYS A 9 8.55 15.75 -1.46
CA LYS A 9 9.87 15.51 -2.08
C LYS A 9 9.82 14.49 -3.22
N LEU A 10 8.84 13.60 -3.21
CA LEU A 10 8.60 12.53 -4.18
C LEU A 10 7.59 12.94 -5.27
N GLU A 11 6.73 13.90 -5.00
CA GLU A 11 5.76 14.45 -5.96
C GLU A 11 6.48 14.96 -7.22
N GLY A 12 5.98 14.54 -8.38
CA GLY A 12 6.53 14.89 -9.69
C GLY A 12 7.91 14.27 -9.99
N LYS A 13 8.41 13.38 -9.14
CA LYS A 13 9.66 12.64 -9.38
C LYS A 13 9.42 11.39 -10.21
N SER A 14 10.36 11.09 -11.10
CA SER A 14 10.36 9.85 -11.88
C SER A 14 10.65 8.62 -11.02
N ASP A 15 10.37 7.42 -11.55
CA ASP A 15 10.69 6.13 -10.92
C ASP A 15 12.12 6.10 -10.37
N HIS A 16 13.10 6.54 -11.17
CA HIS A 16 14.51 6.57 -10.79
C HIS A 16 14.80 7.55 -9.64
N GLN A 17 14.20 8.73 -9.65
CA GLN A 17 14.38 9.73 -8.60
C GLN A 17 13.71 9.28 -7.29
N ARG A 18 12.57 8.58 -7.37
CA ARG A 18 11.88 7.99 -6.22
C ARG A 18 12.70 6.85 -5.62
N SER A 19 13.25 5.96 -6.46
CA SER A 19 14.14 4.88 -5.99
C SER A 19 15.39 5.45 -5.32
N GLU A 20 16.04 6.45 -5.93
CA GLU A 20 17.20 7.13 -5.32
C GLU A 20 16.85 7.77 -3.97
N PHE A 21 15.68 8.41 -3.86
CA PHE A 21 15.24 9.02 -2.60
C PHE A 21 15.11 7.97 -1.50
N ILE A 22 14.49 6.81 -1.79
CA ILE A 22 14.35 5.70 -0.85
C ILE A 22 15.74 5.21 -0.43
N GLU A 23 16.61 4.89 -1.38
CA GLU A 23 17.96 4.39 -1.10
C GLU A 23 18.79 5.38 -0.27
N GLN A 24 18.82 6.66 -0.64
CA GLN A 24 19.55 7.68 0.10
C GLN A 24 19.00 7.87 1.52
N THR A 25 17.69 7.69 1.71
CA THR A 25 17.06 7.73 3.03
C THR A 25 17.52 6.54 3.88
N LEU A 26 17.50 5.33 3.32
CA LEU A 26 17.95 4.11 4.01
C LEU A 26 19.44 4.17 4.36
N ILE A 27 20.30 4.63 3.43
CA ILE A 27 21.74 4.85 3.65
C ILE A 27 21.96 5.83 4.81
N ARG A 28 21.26 6.97 4.81
CA ARG A 28 21.37 7.98 5.85
C ARG A 28 20.96 7.45 7.23
N TRP A 29 19.99 6.55 7.27
CA TRP A 29 19.57 5.89 8.50
C TRP A 29 20.44 4.69 8.88
N GLY A 30 21.40 4.29 8.04
CA GLY A 30 22.22 3.10 8.26
C GLY A 30 21.40 1.80 8.22
N ILE A 31 20.33 1.76 7.43
CA ILE A 31 19.45 0.60 7.31
C ILE A 31 19.90 -0.22 6.10
N PRO A 32 20.26 -1.49 6.29
CA PRO A 32 20.65 -2.36 5.19
C PRO A 32 19.45 -2.65 4.29
N TYR A 33 19.70 -2.71 2.98
CA TYR A 33 18.73 -3.08 1.97
C TYR A 33 19.42 -3.85 0.85
N GLU A 34 18.61 -4.56 0.07
CA GLU A 34 19.05 -5.31 -1.09
C GLU A 34 18.35 -4.77 -2.34
N ILE A 35 19.08 -4.79 -3.46
CA ILE A 35 18.51 -4.50 -4.77
C ILE A 35 18.23 -5.81 -5.46
N HIS A 36 16.99 -6.00 -5.86
CA HIS A 36 16.54 -7.17 -6.62
C HIS A 36 16.28 -6.77 -8.07
N PRO A 37 17.28 -6.96 -8.97
CA PRO A 37 17.11 -6.67 -10.38
C PRO A 37 16.24 -7.74 -11.06
N TYR A 38 15.50 -7.32 -12.07
CA TYR A 38 14.80 -8.22 -12.99
C TYR A 38 14.86 -7.64 -14.41
N ALA A 39 14.20 -8.30 -15.37
CA ALA A 39 14.41 -8.04 -16.79
C ALA A 39 14.25 -6.57 -17.23
N THR A 40 13.36 -5.81 -16.58
CA THR A 40 13.00 -4.44 -17.00
C THR A 40 13.12 -3.39 -15.90
N GLY A 41 13.52 -3.77 -14.67
CA GLY A 41 13.54 -2.87 -13.53
C GLY A 41 14.22 -3.45 -12.29
N ARG A 42 14.00 -2.82 -11.14
CA ARG A 42 14.63 -3.23 -9.87
C ARG A 42 13.75 -2.93 -8.65
N ASN A 43 13.60 -3.90 -7.76
CA ASN A 43 12.95 -3.67 -6.47
C ASN A 43 13.99 -3.28 -5.41
N ILE A 44 13.52 -2.62 -4.35
CA ILE A 44 14.29 -2.37 -3.11
C ILE A 44 13.68 -3.25 -2.00
N LEU A 45 14.51 -4.10 -1.40
CA LEU A 45 14.07 -5.09 -0.42
C LEU A 45 14.76 -4.87 0.93
N LEU A 46 14.01 -4.97 2.02
CA LEU A 46 14.54 -5.04 3.37
C LEU A 46 14.00 -6.32 4.01
N PRO A 47 14.64 -7.49 3.82
CA PRO A 47 14.12 -8.76 4.31
C PRO A 47 14.20 -8.86 5.85
N SER A 48 13.29 -9.63 6.45
CA SER A 48 13.17 -9.74 7.91
C SER A 48 14.33 -10.44 8.62
N GLY A 49 15.15 -11.23 7.91
CA GLY A 49 16.19 -12.10 8.51
C GLY A 49 15.67 -13.19 9.47
N ARG A 50 14.35 -13.30 9.69
CA ARG A 50 13.72 -14.29 10.59
C ARG A 50 13.00 -15.40 9.80
N PRO A 51 12.87 -16.62 10.35
CA PRO A 51 12.22 -17.73 9.65
C PRO A 51 10.74 -17.52 9.33
N GLN A 52 10.02 -16.80 10.19
CA GLN A 52 8.64 -16.40 9.98
C GLN A 52 8.53 -14.89 10.08
N TRP A 53 7.86 -14.29 9.10
CA TRP A 53 7.83 -12.85 8.98
C TRP A 53 6.60 -12.35 8.21
N ILE A 54 6.34 -11.05 8.31
CA ILE A 54 5.26 -10.35 7.61
C ILE A 54 5.90 -9.31 6.67
N GLY A 55 5.38 -9.22 5.46
CA GLY A 55 5.77 -8.18 4.51
C GLY A 55 4.92 -6.92 4.67
N ILE A 56 5.54 -5.77 4.42
CA ILE A 56 4.86 -4.50 4.19
C ILE A 56 5.38 -3.93 2.88
N SER A 57 4.49 -3.61 1.95
CA SER A 57 4.89 -3.20 0.61
C SER A 57 4.21 -1.93 0.12
N SER A 58 4.91 -1.25 -0.79
CA SER A 58 4.40 -0.17 -1.63
C SER A 58 5.06 -0.28 -3.00
N HIS A 59 4.41 0.21 -4.04
CA HIS A 59 5.12 0.49 -5.29
C HIS A 59 5.78 1.87 -5.25
N PHE A 60 6.83 2.06 -6.04
CA PHE A 60 7.52 3.36 -6.14
C PHE A 60 7.49 3.98 -7.52
N ASP A 61 7.05 3.25 -8.55
CA ASP A 61 6.91 3.81 -9.88
C ASP A 61 5.78 4.86 -9.92
N VAL A 62 5.71 5.59 -11.02
CA VAL A 62 4.69 6.60 -11.23
C VAL A 62 4.09 6.52 -12.61
N VAL A 63 2.77 6.73 -12.70
CA VAL A 63 2.08 6.85 -13.96
C VAL A 63 2.54 8.10 -14.72
N LYS A 64 2.76 7.93 -16.03
CA LYS A 64 3.14 9.04 -16.91
C LYS A 64 2.10 10.16 -16.84
N ASN A 65 2.57 11.40 -16.63
CA ASN A 65 1.76 12.62 -16.48
C ASN A 65 0.97 12.74 -15.16
N SER A 66 1.15 11.81 -14.22
CA SER A 66 0.72 11.98 -12.82
C SER A 66 1.91 12.41 -11.96
N PRO A 67 1.76 13.39 -11.03
CA PRO A 67 2.78 13.69 -10.04
C PRO A 67 2.94 12.56 -9.00
N GLY A 68 1.91 11.72 -8.82
CA GLY A 68 1.93 10.51 -8.02
C GLY A 68 2.04 10.74 -6.51
N ALA A 69 1.43 11.80 -5.98
CA ALA A 69 1.52 12.13 -4.57
C ALA A 69 0.80 11.10 -3.69
N ASN A 70 -0.46 10.78 -4.01
CA ASN A 70 -1.18 9.70 -3.33
C ASN A 70 -0.75 8.35 -3.89
N ASP A 71 -0.57 8.27 -5.21
CA ASP A 71 -0.26 7.05 -5.95
C ASP A 71 1.20 7.05 -6.51
N ASN A 72 2.19 6.53 -5.78
CA ASN A 72 2.06 5.92 -4.46
C ASN A 72 3.08 6.46 -3.45
N ALA A 73 3.47 7.74 -3.60
CA ALA A 73 4.38 8.40 -2.66
C ALA A 73 3.85 8.40 -1.21
N SER A 74 2.52 8.39 -1.03
CA SER A 74 1.88 8.23 0.28
C SER A 74 2.29 6.93 0.99
N ALA A 75 2.27 5.81 0.26
CA ALA A 75 2.65 4.50 0.78
C ALA A 75 4.16 4.39 1.04
N ILE A 76 4.99 4.99 0.17
CA ILE A 76 6.44 5.09 0.38
C ILE A 76 6.72 5.79 1.72
N ALA A 77 6.04 6.92 1.99
CA ALA A 77 6.21 7.67 3.24
C ALA A 77 5.82 6.85 4.47
N VAL A 78 4.70 6.11 4.41
CA VAL A 78 4.28 5.22 5.51
C VAL A 78 5.27 4.07 5.72
N CYS A 79 5.75 3.42 4.65
CA CYS A 79 6.77 2.37 4.76
C CYS A 79 8.05 2.89 5.42
N LEU A 80 8.55 4.07 5.02
CA LEU A 80 9.73 4.70 5.63
C LEU A 80 9.52 5.02 7.12
N ASP A 81 8.31 5.43 7.53
CA ASP A 81 7.99 5.65 8.94
C ASP A 81 8.00 4.36 9.75
N LEU A 82 7.41 3.29 9.23
CA LEU A 82 7.39 1.98 9.88
C LEU A 82 8.81 1.38 10.00
N ILE A 83 9.64 1.53 8.96
CA ILE A 83 11.06 1.18 8.97
C ILE A 83 11.77 1.93 10.11
N ARG A 84 11.58 3.26 10.19
CA ARG A 84 12.21 4.09 11.22
C ARG A 84 11.72 3.75 12.63
N ARG A 85 10.43 3.45 12.80
CA ARG A 85 9.85 3.00 14.08
C ARG A 85 10.45 1.67 14.53
N ASN A 86 10.57 0.71 13.63
CA ASN A 86 11.20 -0.57 13.94
C ASN A 86 12.69 -0.42 14.25
N GLN A 87 13.40 0.52 13.64
CA GLN A 87 14.78 0.82 14.01
C GLN A 87 14.90 1.38 15.43
N ILE A 88 13.99 2.25 15.84
CA ILE A 88 13.99 2.88 17.17
C ILE A 88 13.51 1.91 18.25
N LYS A 89 12.47 1.13 17.94
CA LYS A 89 11.87 0.14 18.84
C LYS A 89 11.66 -1.18 18.10
N PRO A 90 12.72 -2.01 17.98
CA PRO A 90 12.64 -3.27 17.25
C PRO A 90 11.60 -4.23 17.84
N LEU A 91 10.86 -4.90 16.96
CA LEU A 91 10.02 -6.03 17.33
C LEU A 91 10.90 -7.21 17.80
N LYS A 92 10.45 -7.91 18.84
CA LYS A 92 11.26 -8.89 19.58
C LYS A 92 11.13 -10.30 19.03
N SER A 93 9.94 -10.70 18.61
CA SER A 93 9.56 -12.05 18.19
C SER A 93 9.15 -12.11 16.73
N LEU A 94 8.43 -11.10 16.26
CA LEU A 94 7.91 -11.00 14.90
C LEU A 94 8.99 -10.56 13.91
N GLY A 95 9.10 -11.29 12.81
CA GLY A 95 9.85 -10.83 11.65
C GLY A 95 9.06 -9.85 10.80
N ILE A 96 9.66 -8.74 10.37
CA ILE A 96 9.07 -7.82 9.41
C ILE A 96 10.03 -7.52 8.27
N GLY A 97 9.52 -7.58 7.05
CA GLY A 97 10.25 -7.18 5.84
C GLY A 97 9.53 -6.06 5.11
N PHE A 98 10.28 -5.20 4.43
CA PHE A 98 9.73 -4.10 3.63
C PHE A 98 10.09 -4.25 2.15
N PHE A 99 9.17 -3.86 1.28
CA PHE A 99 9.32 -3.97 -0.17
C PHE A 99 8.90 -2.67 -0.82
N PHE A 100 9.78 -2.14 -1.68
CA PHE A 100 9.42 -1.11 -2.64
C PHE A 100 9.50 -1.75 -4.03
N PHE A 101 8.34 -2.03 -4.62
CA PHE A 101 8.23 -2.64 -5.95
C PHE A 101 8.28 -1.60 -7.06
N ASP A 102 8.92 -1.98 -8.16
CA ASP A 102 8.96 -1.19 -9.39
C ASP A 102 7.95 -1.76 -10.39
N GLU A 103 7.53 -0.93 -11.34
CA GLU A 103 6.65 -1.31 -12.44
C GLU A 103 5.32 -1.99 -12.01
N GLU A 104 4.70 -1.53 -10.92
CA GLU A 104 3.33 -1.91 -10.54
C GLU A 104 2.35 -1.51 -11.64
N GLU A 105 2.46 -0.26 -12.08
CA GLU A 105 1.59 0.38 -13.09
C GLU A 105 1.82 -0.19 -14.50
N ARG A 106 2.80 -1.09 -14.63
CA ARG A 106 3.13 -1.81 -15.85
C ARG A 106 2.80 -3.30 -15.74
N ASN A 107 1.75 -3.62 -14.97
CA ASN A 107 1.20 -4.95 -14.68
C ASN A 107 1.99 -5.75 -13.62
N LEU A 108 2.24 -5.15 -12.47
CA LEU A 108 2.78 -5.82 -11.28
C LEU A 108 4.13 -6.52 -11.54
N LYS A 109 4.98 -5.96 -12.41
CA LYS A 109 6.16 -6.68 -12.89
C LYS A 109 7.16 -6.90 -11.75
N GLY A 110 7.38 -5.90 -10.90
CA GLY A 110 8.31 -5.98 -9.77
C GLY A 110 7.91 -7.05 -8.77
N SER A 111 6.67 -7.04 -8.28
CA SER A 111 6.17 -8.05 -7.34
C SER A 111 6.08 -9.45 -7.96
N THR A 112 5.65 -9.56 -9.23
CA THR A 112 5.63 -10.83 -9.96
C THR A 112 7.04 -11.41 -10.10
N ALA A 113 8.03 -10.56 -10.44
CA ALA A 113 9.42 -10.99 -10.55
C ALA A 113 9.97 -11.46 -9.19
N TYR A 114 9.70 -10.72 -8.11
CA TYR A 114 10.10 -11.10 -6.75
C TYR A 114 9.55 -12.48 -6.39
N VAL A 115 8.24 -12.67 -6.51
CA VAL A 115 7.57 -13.92 -6.13
C VAL A 115 8.09 -15.10 -6.98
N LYS A 116 8.35 -14.88 -8.27
CA LYS A 116 8.87 -15.93 -9.16
C LYS A 116 10.32 -16.33 -8.86
N GLN A 117 11.17 -15.37 -8.48
CA GLN A 117 12.61 -15.59 -8.32
C GLN A 117 13.02 -15.96 -6.89
N LEU A 118 12.40 -15.32 -5.90
CA LEU A 118 12.75 -15.47 -4.48
C LEU A 118 11.69 -16.25 -3.68
N GLY A 119 10.47 -16.34 -4.19
CA GLY A 119 9.36 -17.03 -3.51
C GLY A 119 8.81 -16.26 -2.31
N ILE A 120 7.94 -16.94 -1.55
CA ILE A 120 7.26 -16.39 -0.37
C ILE A 120 7.60 -17.17 0.90
N HIS A 121 8.74 -17.87 0.91
CA HIS A 121 9.12 -18.78 1.99
C HIS A 121 9.23 -18.05 3.34
N GLY A 122 8.52 -18.57 4.34
CA GLY A 122 8.48 -17.97 5.68
C GLY A 122 7.56 -16.75 5.81
N MET A 123 7.01 -16.22 4.72
CA MET A 123 6.05 -15.12 4.79
C MET A 123 4.71 -15.64 5.31
N THR A 124 4.23 -15.04 6.39
CA THR A 124 2.98 -15.41 7.07
C THR A 124 1.82 -14.46 6.75
N GLY A 125 2.14 -13.30 6.19
CA GLY A 125 1.18 -12.36 5.62
C GLY A 125 1.87 -11.18 4.95
N LEU A 126 1.10 -10.39 4.20
CA LEU A 126 1.55 -9.19 3.50
C LEU A 126 0.48 -8.10 3.63
N ILE A 127 0.91 -6.91 4.07
CA ILE A 127 0.10 -5.69 3.99
C ILE A 127 0.68 -4.82 2.89
N ASN A 128 -0.02 -4.72 1.77
CA ASN A 128 0.35 -3.80 0.69
C ASN A 128 -0.39 -2.46 0.88
N LEU A 129 0.29 -1.35 0.58
CA LEU A 129 -0.23 -0.01 0.81
C LEU A 129 -0.46 0.68 -0.55
N GLU A 130 -1.68 1.15 -0.76
CA GLU A 130 -2.10 1.82 -1.99
C GLU A 130 -2.90 3.07 -1.65
N MET A 131 -2.40 4.25 -2.00
CA MET A 131 -3.13 5.52 -1.82
C MET A 131 -3.62 5.74 -0.38
N VAL A 132 -2.68 5.92 0.55
CA VAL A 132 -2.95 5.99 1.99
C VAL A 132 -2.97 7.42 2.55
N GLY A 133 -3.03 8.43 1.67
CA GLY A 133 -2.90 9.84 2.03
C GLY A 133 -4.21 10.63 2.15
N GLN A 134 -5.37 10.07 1.77
CA GLN A 134 -6.64 10.81 1.71
C GLN A 134 -7.78 10.05 2.39
N GLY A 135 -8.53 10.71 3.27
CA GLY A 135 -9.69 10.14 3.97
C GLY A 135 -9.43 9.76 5.43
N ASP A 136 -10.43 9.14 6.06
CA ASP A 136 -10.49 8.87 7.50
C ASP A 136 -10.87 7.40 7.79
N ARG A 137 -10.92 6.56 6.76
CA ARG A 137 -11.37 5.16 6.78
C ARG A 137 -10.45 4.32 5.95
N LEU A 138 -10.48 3.00 6.16
CA LEU A 138 -9.63 2.08 5.42
C LEU A 138 -10.44 1.04 4.65
N ALA A 139 -10.24 1.00 3.34
CA ALA A 139 -10.64 -0.12 2.50
C ALA A 139 -9.58 -1.21 2.60
N LEU A 140 -10.00 -2.42 3.00
CA LEU A 140 -9.18 -3.62 2.99
C LEU A 140 -9.63 -4.48 1.81
N TRP A 141 -8.78 -4.72 0.82
CA TRP A 141 -9.28 -5.24 -0.45
C TRP A 141 -8.53 -6.42 -1.04
N SER A 142 -9.22 -7.05 -2.00
CA SER A 142 -9.08 -8.46 -2.39
C SER A 142 -9.42 -9.43 -1.26
N LEU A 143 -10.44 -9.08 -0.47
CA LEU A 143 -10.89 -9.84 0.70
C LEU A 143 -12.37 -10.19 0.60
N THR A 144 -12.72 -11.40 1.04
CA THR A 144 -14.12 -11.83 1.15
C THR A 144 -14.47 -12.15 2.60
N GLU A 145 -15.73 -12.47 2.87
CA GLU A 145 -16.17 -13.02 4.17
C GLU A 145 -15.41 -14.31 4.57
N LYS A 146 -14.82 -15.02 3.60
CA LYS A 146 -14.03 -16.22 3.86
C LYS A 146 -12.59 -15.91 4.27
N SER A 147 -12.10 -14.69 4.06
CA SER A 147 -10.74 -14.30 4.43
C SER A 147 -10.58 -14.27 5.95
N LYS A 148 -9.62 -15.04 6.48
CA LYS A 148 -9.50 -15.34 7.92
C LYS A 148 -8.07 -15.32 8.46
N GLY A 149 -7.17 -14.67 7.73
CA GLY A 149 -5.75 -14.53 8.06
C GLY A 149 -5.50 -13.91 9.44
N ARG A 150 -4.36 -14.24 10.05
CA ARG A 150 -3.97 -13.76 11.38
C ARG A 150 -3.66 -12.27 11.35
N VAL A 151 -2.96 -11.81 10.31
CA VAL A 151 -2.59 -10.41 10.09
C VAL A 151 -3.86 -9.59 9.88
N LEU A 152 -4.72 -10.00 8.94
CA LEU A 152 -6.02 -9.36 8.70
C LEU A 152 -6.84 -9.21 9.98
N LYS A 153 -7.08 -10.30 10.72
CA LYS A 153 -7.89 -10.27 11.95
C LYS A 153 -7.31 -9.36 13.02
N THR A 154 -5.98 -9.34 13.15
CA THR A 154 -5.31 -8.51 14.15
C THR A 154 -5.36 -7.05 13.75
N LEU A 155 -5.25 -6.74 12.45
CA LEU A 155 -5.44 -5.40 11.92
C LEU A 155 -6.86 -4.88 12.18
N GLU A 156 -7.88 -5.67 11.88
CA GLU A 156 -9.29 -5.29 12.12
C GLU A 156 -9.59 -5.09 13.61
N ALA A 157 -9.08 -6.00 14.47
CA ALA A 157 -9.23 -5.86 15.92
C ALA A 157 -8.52 -4.60 16.45
N THR A 158 -7.34 -4.29 15.92
CA THR A 158 -6.58 -3.09 16.28
C THR A 158 -7.31 -1.84 15.78
N ALA A 159 -7.83 -1.84 14.56
CA ALA A 159 -8.61 -0.73 14.02
C ALA A 159 -9.85 -0.45 14.89
N ASN A 160 -10.60 -1.50 15.25
CA ASN A 160 -11.75 -1.38 16.14
C ASN A 160 -11.36 -0.82 17.52
N ALA A 161 -10.26 -1.30 18.12
CA ALA A 161 -9.77 -0.79 19.41
C ALA A 161 -9.36 0.68 19.37
N HIS A 162 -9.00 1.20 18.19
CA HIS A 162 -8.62 2.58 17.96
C HIS A 162 -9.72 3.43 17.30
N ASN A 163 -10.95 2.90 17.18
CA ASN A 163 -12.10 3.56 16.52
C ASN A 163 -11.84 3.96 15.06
N ILE A 164 -11.00 3.19 14.35
CA ILE A 164 -10.77 3.36 12.91
C ILE A 164 -11.72 2.44 12.16
N PHE A 165 -12.57 3.02 11.30
CA PHE A 165 -13.47 2.24 10.48
C PHE A 165 -12.70 1.51 9.37
N THR A 166 -12.94 0.22 9.25
CA THR A 166 -12.42 -0.62 8.18
C THR A 166 -13.58 -1.28 7.44
N ARG A 167 -13.43 -1.47 6.13
CA ARG A 167 -14.40 -2.22 5.32
C ARG A 167 -13.68 -3.14 4.35
N ARG A 168 -14.13 -4.39 4.29
CA ARG A 168 -13.65 -5.37 3.30
C ARG A 168 -14.29 -5.11 1.95
N PHE A 169 -13.48 -5.24 0.91
CA PHE A 169 -13.91 -5.24 -0.48
C PHE A 169 -13.32 -6.45 -1.20
N ASP A 170 -14.16 -7.22 -1.89
CA ASP A 170 -13.70 -8.31 -2.75
C ASP A 170 -12.97 -7.75 -3.98
N ARG A 171 -13.47 -6.64 -4.50
CA ARG A 171 -12.89 -5.85 -5.58
C ARG A 171 -13.04 -4.36 -5.29
N ILE A 172 -12.07 -3.58 -5.73
CA ILE A 172 -12.18 -2.11 -5.82
C ILE A 172 -11.96 -1.70 -7.28
N VAL A 173 -12.25 -0.45 -7.61
CA VAL A 173 -12.18 0.01 -9.01
C VAL A 173 -10.74 -0.04 -9.56
N THR A 174 -9.72 0.20 -8.73
CA THR A 174 -8.32 -0.14 -9.04
C THR A 174 -8.11 -1.65 -8.87
N ASN A 175 -8.42 -2.42 -9.90
CA ASN A 175 -8.55 -3.89 -9.78
C ASN A 175 -7.24 -4.67 -9.53
N GLN A 176 -6.08 -4.01 -9.43
CA GLN A 176 -4.78 -4.67 -9.26
C GLN A 176 -3.87 -3.86 -8.34
N ALA A 177 -3.09 -4.59 -7.53
CA ALA A 177 -1.96 -4.09 -6.75
C ALA A 177 -1.03 -5.27 -6.41
N ASP A 178 0.16 -4.97 -5.88
CA ASP A 178 1.24 -5.93 -5.71
C ASP A 178 0.90 -7.15 -4.85
N HIS A 179 -0.02 -7.04 -3.87
CA HIS A 179 -0.45 -8.18 -3.04
C HIS A 179 -1.02 -9.33 -3.87
N MET A 180 -1.57 -9.06 -5.05
CA MET A 180 -2.13 -10.09 -5.93
C MET A 180 -1.06 -11.08 -6.41
N SER A 181 0.18 -10.64 -6.63
CA SER A 181 1.31 -11.52 -6.98
C SER A 181 1.56 -12.54 -5.88
N PHE A 182 1.40 -12.14 -4.62
CA PHE A 182 1.58 -13.00 -3.45
C PHE A 182 0.39 -13.95 -3.24
N GLN A 183 -0.85 -13.46 -3.40
CA GLN A 183 -2.05 -14.31 -3.38
C GLN A 183 -1.96 -15.40 -4.45
N LYS A 184 -1.54 -15.06 -5.68
CA LYS A 184 -1.35 -16.02 -6.78
C LYS A 184 -0.30 -17.09 -6.46
N ALA A 185 0.71 -16.77 -5.65
CA ALA A 185 1.70 -17.74 -5.18
C ALA A 185 1.28 -18.52 -3.92
N GLY A 186 0.06 -18.31 -3.42
CA GLY A 186 -0.52 -19.08 -2.31
C GLY A 186 -0.44 -18.39 -0.94
N LEU A 187 -0.02 -17.12 -0.86
CA LEU A 187 -0.09 -16.38 0.39
C LEU A 187 -1.52 -15.90 0.66
N ALA A 188 -2.27 -16.66 1.46
CA ALA A 188 -3.69 -16.39 1.72
C ALA A 188 -3.94 -15.10 2.53
N ASP A 189 -3.00 -14.69 3.39
CA ASP A 189 -3.10 -13.50 4.25
C ASP A 189 -2.33 -12.31 3.65
N ALA A 190 -2.59 -12.04 2.38
CA ALA A 190 -2.04 -10.91 1.63
C ALA A 190 -3.19 -10.02 1.16
N PHE A 191 -3.15 -8.73 1.48
CA PHE A 191 -4.20 -7.78 1.12
C PHE A 191 -3.64 -6.37 0.98
N SER A 192 -4.40 -5.51 0.32
CA SER A 192 -4.07 -4.10 0.21
C SER A 192 -4.94 -3.25 1.13
N ILE A 193 -4.37 -2.13 1.58
CA ILE A 193 -5.04 -1.10 2.36
C ILE A 193 -5.02 0.20 1.56
N THR A 194 -6.19 0.83 1.45
CA THR A 194 -6.36 2.15 0.86
C THR A 194 -7.10 3.06 1.82
N CYS A 195 -6.63 4.30 1.97
CA CYS A 195 -7.34 5.29 2.77
C CYS A 195 -8.45 5.90 1.91
N ILE A 196 -9.64 5.96 2.47
CA ILE A 196 -10.87 6.39 1.79
C ILE A 196 -11.70 7.27 2.71
N SER A 197 -12.60 8.04 2.12
CA SER A 197 -13.65 8.79 2.80
C SER A 197 -14.99 8.04 2.75
N GLU A 198 -15.97 8.46 3.55
CA GLU A 198 -17.34 7.98 3.43
C GLU A 198 -17.90 8.20 2.02
N LYS A 199 -17.53 9.31 1.37
CA LYS A 199 -18.00 9.62 0.01
C LYS A 199 -17.48 8.61 -1.02
N ASP A 200 -16.24 8.14 -0.86
CA ASP A 200 -15.69 7.11 -1.74
C ASP A 200 -16.49 5.80 -1.64
N ILE A 201 -16.94 5.45 -0.43
CA ILE A 201 -17.77 4.26 -0.19
C ILE A 201 -19.13 4.39 -0.88
N GLU A 202 -19.79 5.54 -0.74
CA GLU A 202 -21.07 5.83 -1.40
C GLU A 202 -20.93 5.71 -2.92
N VAL A 203 -19.91 6.33 -3.49
CA VAL A 203 -19.68 6.32 -4.95
C VAL A 203 -19.34 4.93 -5.44
N ALA A 204 -18.52 4.16 -4.71
CA ALA A 204 -18.24 2.77 -5.06
C ALA A 204 -19.51 1.92 -5.10
N TRP A 205 -20.45 2.13 -4.17
CA TRP A 205 -21.75 1.45 -4.20
C TRP A 205 -22.55 1.80 -5.45
N HIS A 206 -22.63 3.08 -5.81
CA HIS A 206 -23.30 3.51 -7.05
C HIS A 206 -22.64 2.93 -8.30
N TYR A 207 -21.30 2.90 -8.33
CA TYR A 207 -20.53 2.34 -9.44
C TYR A 207 -20.87 0.86 -9.67
N TYR A 208 -20.80 0.04 -8.62
CA TYR A 208 -21.12 -1.39 -8.73
C TYR A 208 -22.59 -1.64 -9.05
N LYS A 209 -23.49 -0.84 -8.50
CA LYS A 209 -24.91 -0.92 -8.87
C LYS A 209 -25.13 -0.60 -10.33
N ALA A 210 -24.47 0.41 -10.88
CA ALA A 210 -24.59 0.76 -12.29
C ALA A 210 -24.06 -0.35 -13.22
N GLN A 211 -22.99 -1.06 -12.82
CA GLN A 211 -22.49 -2.23 -13.57
C GLN A 211 -23.52 -3.37 -13.66
N GLU A 212 -24.43 -3.53 -12.69
CA GLU A 212 -25.52 -4.51 -12.77
C GLU A 212 -26.55 -4.19 -13.88
N PHE A 213 -26.57 -2.94 -14.38
CA PHE A 213 -27.48 -2.46 -15.43
C PHE A 213 -26.81 -2.29 -16.81
N ASP A 214 -25.59 -2.78 -16.99
CA ASP A 214 -24.84 -2.74 -18.27
C ASP A 214 -24.72 -1.33 -18.86
N VAL A 215 -24.55 -0.32 -17.99
CA VAL A 215 -24.35 1.07 -18.41
C VAL A 215 -23.00 1.23 -19.11
N ASP A 216 -22.90 2.23 -20.00
CA ASP A 216 -21.67 2.47 -20.75
C ASP A 216 -20.49 2.97 -19.87
N GLN A 217 -19.29 2.90 -20.44
CA GLN A 217 -18.05 3.30 -19.76
C GLN A 217 -18.02 4.79 -19.40
N ALA A 218 -18.68 5.65 -20.20
CA ALA A 218 -18.74 7.08 -19.92
C ALA A 218 -19.54 7.34 -18.62
N THR A 219 -20.67 6.66 -18.46
CA THR A 219 -21.51 6.72 -17.26
C THR A 219 -20.76 6.18 -16.03
N LEU A 220 -20.07 5.06 -16.17
CA LEU A 220 -19.24 4.51 -15.08
C LEU A 220 -18.13 5.48 -14.68
N TRP A 221 -17.53 6.18 -15.65
CA TRP A 221 -16.52 7.21 -15.41
C TRP A 221 -17.10 8.44 -14.71
N GLU A 222 -18.29 8.90 -15.11
CA GLU A 222 -19.00 10.00 -14.44
C GLU A 222 -19.37 9.68 -13.00
N ILE A 223 -19.69 8.42 -12.70
CA ILE A 223 -19.94 7.99 -11.32
C ILE A 223 -18.63 8.00 -10.54
N ILE A 224 -17.59 7.31 -11.03
CA ILE A 224 -16.37 7.10 -10.24
C ILE A 224 -15.61 8.39 -9.96
N THR A 225 -15.63 9.36 -10.87
CA THR A 225 -14.98 10.67 -10.69
C THR A 225 -15.62 11.54 -9.60
N GLN A 226 -16.80 11.16 -9.08
CA GLN A 226 -17.40 11.78 -7.90
C GLN A 226 -16.76 11.33 -6.58
N ALA A 227 -16.00 10.23 -6.59
CA ALA A 227 -15.24 9.77 -5.43
C ALA A 227 -14.00 10.65 -5.27
N PRO A 228 -13.79 11.28 -4.09
CA PRO A 228 -12.58 12.06 -3.81
C PRO A 228 -11.28 11.35 -4.21
N LEU A 229 -11.15 10.05 -3.88
CA LEU A 229 -9.97 9.25 -4.21
C LEU A 229 -9.74 9.16 -5.72
N PHE A 230 -10.78 8.75 -6.46
CA PHE A 230 -10.67 8.48 -7.89
C PHE A 230 -10.66 9.73 -8.76
N LYS A 231 -11.06 10.88 -8.22
CA LYS A 231 -10.92 12.17 -8.89
C LYS A 231 -9.46 12.51 -9.24
N HIS A 232 -8.51 12.03 -8.44
CA HIS A 232 -7.09 12.32 -8.60
C HIS A 232 -6.29 11.12 -9.12
N TYR A 233 -6.84 9.90 -9.06
CA TYR A 233 -6.18 8.67 -9.49
C TYR A 233 -5.73 8.73 -10.96
N HIS A 234 -4.42 8.54 -11.19
CA HIS A 234 -3.76 8.63 -12.50
C HIS A 234 -3.94 9.98 -13.23
N GLN A 235 -4.30 11.04 -12.51
CA GLN A 235 -4.50 12.37 -13.07
C GLN A 235 -3.34 13.33 -12.76
N PRO A 236 -3.14 14.40 -13.56
CA PRO A 236 -2.21 15.49 -13.22
C PRO A 236 -2.51 16.18 -11.88
N SER A 237 -3.71 15.98 -11.35
CA SER A 237 -4.17 16.50 -10.05
C SER A 237 -3.83 15.59 -8.86
N ASP A 238 -3.07 14.51 -9.03
CA ASP A 238 -2.56 13.71 -7.90
C ASP A 238 -1.44 14.44 -7.15
N LEU A 239 -1.84 15.41 -6.34
CA LEU A 239 -0.99 16.37 -5.64
C LEU A 239 -1.11 16.24 -4.12
N SER A 240 0.00 16.50 -3.43
CA SER A 240 0.11 16.43 -1.97
C SER A 240 -0.80 17.41 -1.24
N GLU A 241 -1.27 18.48 -1.88
CA GLU A 241 -2.23 19.42 -1.32
C GLU A 241 -3.61 18.80 -1.03
N HIS A 242 -3.92 17.65 -1.64
CA HIS A 242 -5.17 16.92 -1.40
C HIS A 242 -5.03 15.83 -0.32
N LEU A 243 -3.83 15.68 0.24
CA LEU A 243 -3.50 14.67 1.24
C LEU A 243 -3.38 15.30 2.62
N SER A 244 -3.57 14.48 3.65
CA SER A 244 -3.46 14.94 5.02
C SER A 244 -2.43 14.14 5.82
N GLU A 245 -1.68 14.85 6.66
CA GLU A 245 -0.79 14.19 7.63
C GLU A 245 -1.58 13.27 8.57
N GLU A 246 -2.82 13.62 8.88
CA GLU A 246 -3.70 12.82 9.73
C GLU A 246 -4.00 11.44 9.11
N SER A 247 -4.39 11.39 7.84
CA SER A 247 -4.64 10.12 7.11
C SER A 247 -3.39 9.23 7.07
N LEU A 248 -2.23 9.84 6.79
CA LEU A 248 -0.94 9.13 6.74
C LEU A 248 -0.55 8.58 8.12
N GLN A 249 -0.70 9.40 9.16
CA GLN A 249 -0.39 9.00 10.54
C GLN A 249 -1.39 7.95 11.05
N MET A 250 -2.67 8.06 10.72
CA MET A 250 -3.69 7.04 11.04
C MET A 250 -3.26 5.68 10.49
N THR A 251 -2.91 5.62 9.20
CA THR A 251 -2.48 4.38 8.54
C THR A 251 -1.20 3.83 9.16
N SER A 252 -0.14 4.67 9.30
CA SER A 252 1.13 4.25 9.89
C SER A 252 0.95 3.76 11.34
N ASN A 253 0.19 4.49 12.16
CA ASN A 253 -0.05 4.12 13.55
C ASN A 253 -0.83 2.82 13.65
N LEU A 254 -1.88 2.62 12.85
CA LEU A 254 -2.65 1.38 12.85
C LEU A 254 -1.77 0.17 12.52
N ILE A 255 -0.97 0.28 11.45
CA ILE A 255 -0.07 -0.81 11.05
C ILE A 255 0.94 -1.08 12.17
N TRP A 256 1.56 -0.04 12.73
CA TRP A 256 2.52 -0.20 13.81
C TRP A 256 1.91 -0.88 15.05
N GLN A 257 0.71 -0.49 15.48
CA GLN A 257 0.01 -1.13 16.59
C GLN A 257 -0.38 -2.57 16.27
N THR A 258 -0.76 -2.85 15.02
CA THR A 258 -1.04 -4.21 14.55
C THR A 258 0.21 -5.09 14.66
N LEU A 259 1.37 -4.59 14.23
CA LEU A 259 2.64 -5.30 14.36
C LEU A 259 3.02 -5.55 15.83
N LEU A 260 2.84 -4.57 16.71
CA LEU A 260 3.06 -4.74 18.15
C LEU A 260 2.11 -5.79 18.76
N ALA A 261 0.86 -5.85 18.30
CA ALA A 261 -0.10 -6.84 18.76
C ALA A 261 0.23 -8.27 18.27
N LEU A 262 0.90 -8.38 17.12
CA LEU A 262 1.40 -9.63 16.55
C LEU A 262 2.73 -10.08 17.17
N ASP A 263 3.54 -9.13 17.66
CA ASP A 263 4.83 -9.32 18.34
C ASP A 263 4.68 -9.79 19.80
N LYS A 264 4.06 -10.96 19.97
CA LYS A 264 3.85 -11.63 21.26
C LYS A 264 4.66 -12.91 21.35
#